data_AF-F4WGT9-F1
#
_entry.id   AF-F4WGT9-F1
#
_cell.length_a   1.000
_cell.length_b   1.000
_cell.length_c   1.000
_cell.angle_alpha   90.00
_cell.angle_beta   90.00
_cell.angle_gamma   90.00
#
_symmetry.space_group_name_H-M   'P 1'
#
loop_
_entity.id
_entity.type
_entity.pdbx_description
1 polymer ?
#
loop_
_entity_poly.entity_id
_entity_poly.type
_entity_poly.pdbx_seq_one_letter_code
_entity_poly.pdbx_strand_id
1 'polypeptide(L)' 'MSEFIPKKQHLREVLLHYFILKKSAAETHRLLVDIYSEHAPSKTSCKEWFRRFNSGDF' A
#
# COMPACT_ATOMS: atom_id res chain seq x y z
N MET A 1 -16.16 -9.30 -14.41
CA MET A 1 -14.75 -8.82 -14.40
C MET A 1 -13.93 -9.93 -13.78
N SER A 2 -12.86 -10.37 -14.43
CA SER A 2 -11.91 -11.29 -13.79
C SER A 2 -11.33 -10.63 -12.54
N GLU A 3 -11.19 -11.40 -11.47
CA GLU A 3 -10.59 -10.92 -10.22
C GLU A 3 -9.11 -10.57 -10.47
N PHE A 4 -8.75 -9.31 -10.25
CA PHE A 4 -7.38 -8.86 -10.37
C PHE A 4 -6.61 -9.20 -9.09
N ILE A 5 -5.63 -10.08 -9.20
CA ILE A 5 -4.76 -10.45 -8.08
C ILE A 5 -3.49 -9.58 -8.14
N PRO A 6 -3.31 -8.62 -7.22
CA PRO A 6 -2.17 -7.72 -7.25
C PRO A 6 -0.86 -8.45 -6.93
N LYS A 7 0.18 -8.21 -7.72
CA LYS A 7 1.54 -8.66 -7.41
C LYS A 7 2.17 -7.80 -6.32
N LYS A 8 3.15 -8.33 -5.60
CA LYS A 8 3.87 -7.60 -4.53
C LYS A 8 4.47 -6.26 -5.00
N GLN A 9 5.03 -6.24 -6.22
CA GLN A 9 5.58 -5.01 -6.81
C GLN A 9 4.48 -3.96 -7.03
N HIS A 10 3.35 -4.35 -7.61
CA HIS A 10 2.19 -3.46 -7.80
C HIS A 10 1.72 -2.84 -6.48
N LEU A 11 1.58 -3.65 -5.42
CA LEU A 11 1.18 -3.13 -4.11
C LEU A 11 2.19 -2.13 -3.55
N ARG A 12 3.50 -2.35 -3.75
CA ARG A 12 4.54 -1.40 -3.32
C ARG A 12 4.49 -0.10 -4.11
N GLU A 13 4.29 -0.15 -5.42
CA GLU A 13 4.13 1.03 -6.28
C GLU A 13 2.90 1.84 -5.87
N VAL A 14 1.78 1.18 -5.57
CA VAL A 14 0.57 1.85 -5.07
C VAL A 14 0.79 2.45 -3.67
N LEU A 15 1.49 1.75 -2.77
CA LEU A 15 1.87 2.29 -1.46
C LEU A 15 2.74 3.55 -1.61
N LEU A 16 3.72 3.52 -2.52
CA LEU A 16 4.57 4.66 -2.82
C LEU A 16 3.77 5.83 -3.41
N HIS A 17 2.87 5.56 -4.34
CA HIS A 17 1.97 6.57 -4.90
C HIS A 17 1.18 7.29 -3.80
N TYR A 18 0.54 6.55 -2.88
CA TYR A 18 -0.20 7.16 -1.78
C TYR A 18 0.68 7.89 -0.76
N PHE A 19 1.91 7.41 -0.54
CA PHE A 19 2.89 8.12 0.27
C PHE A 19 3.29 9.47 -0.36
N ILE A 20 3.53 9.50 -1.68
CA ILE A 20 3.83 10.75 -2.42
C ILE A 20 2.65 11.71 -2.33
N LEU A 21 1.42 11.19 -2.38
CA LEU A 21 0.18 11.95 -2.15
C LEU A 21 -0.04 12.38 -0.68
N LYS A 22 0.94 12.18 0.20
CA LYS A 22 0.92 12.57 1.62
C LYS A 22 -0.22 11.92 2.43
N LYS A 23 -0.76 10.80 1.99
CA LYS A 23 -1.67 10.00 2.83
C LYS A 23 -0.90 9.39 3.99
N SER A 24 -1.60 9.05 5.06
CA SER A 24 -1.03 8.24 6.13
C SER A 24 -1.06 6.74 5.77
N ALA A 25 -0.23 5.95 6.45
CA ALA A 25 -0.26 4.49 6.32
C ALA A 25 -1.62 3.89 6.71
N ALA A 26 -2.33 4.52 7.65
CA ALA A 26 -3.65 4.08 8.11
C ALA A 26 -4.74 4.33 7.07
N GLU A 27 -4.77 5.51 6.44
CA GLU A 27 -5.69 5.82 5.34
C GLU A 27 -5.41 4.93 4.13
N THR A 28 -4.13 4.78 3.78
CA THR A 28 -3.71 3.95 2.65
C THR A 28 -4.14 2.50 2.85
N HIS A 29 -3.95 1.94 4.05
CA HIS A 29 -4.45 0.59 4.35
C HIS A 29 -5.97 0.46 4.17
N ARG A 30 -6.77 1.44 4.63
CA ARG A 30 -8.22 1.42 4.45
C ARG A 30 -8.61 1.39 2.97
N LEU A 31 -7.96 2.23 2.16
CA LEU A 31 -8.18 2.25 0.71
C LEU A 31 -7.79 0.94 0.04
N LEU A 32 -6.66 0.34 0.45
CA LEU A 32 -6.22 -0.93 -0.14
C LEU A 32 -7.13 -2.10 0.23
N VAL A 33 -7.68 -2.13 1.45
CA VAL A 33 -8.67 -3.15 1.86
C VAL A 33 -9.95 -3.01 1.04
N ASP A 34 -10.41 -1.79 0.76
CA ASP A 34 -11.60 -1.54 -0.06
C ASP A 34 -11.40 -1.98 -1.52
N ILE A 35 -10.20 -1.77 -2.09
CA ILE A 35 -9.89 -2.07 -3.48
C ILE A 35 -9.52 -3.54 -3.71
N TYR A 36 -8.69 -4.10 -2.83
CA TYR A 36 -8.06 -5.42 -3.03
C TYR A 36 -8.57 -6.49 -2.08
N SER A 37 -9.45 -6.16 -1.13
CA SER A 37 -10.02 -7.10 -0.16
C SER A 37 -8.92 -7.91 0.55
N GLU A 38 -8.98 -9.24 0.49
CA GLU A 38 -8.02 -10.17 1.08
C GLU A 38 -6.59 -10.06 0.51
N HIS A 39 -6.43 -9.48 -0.68
CA HIS A 39 -5.12 -9.27 -1.29
C HIS A 39 -4.44 -7.96 -0.84
N ALA A 40 -5.09 -7.19 0.03
CA ALA A 40 -4.51 -5.97 0.59
C ALA A 40 -3.33 -6.30 1.53
N PRO A 41 -2.27 -5.47 1.53
CA PRO A 41 -1.19 -5.62 2.50
C PRO A 41 -1.70 -5.34 3.92
N SER A 42 -1.15 -6.05 4.89
CA SER A 42 -1.50 -5.84 6.30
C SER A 42 -1.20 -4.40 6.76
N LYS A 43 -1.88 -3.97 7.83
CA LYS A 43 -1.63 -2.68 8.48
C LYS A 43 -0.17 -2.51 8.90
N THR A 44 0.48 -3.59 9.36
CA THR A 44 1.89 -3.59 9.74
C THR A 44 2.79 -3.38 8.53
N SER A 45 2.54 -4.12 7.44
CA SER A 45 3.29 -3.97 6.20
C SER A 45 3.18 -2.56 5.61
N CYS A 46 1.98 -1.95 5.65
CA CYS A 46 1.81 -0.55 5.25
C CYS A 46 2.69 0.40 6.08
N LYS A 47 2.70 0.25 7.41
CA LYS A 47 3.52 1.08 8.30
C LYS A 47 5.02 0.91 8.03
N GLU A 48 5.48 -0.33 7.81
CA GLU A 48 6.89 -0.61 7.54
C GLU A 48 7.36 0.02 6.22
N TRP A 49 6.56 -0.10 5.16
CA TRP A 49 6.87 0.55 3.88
C TRP A 49 6.90 2.07 4.02
N PHE A 50 5.93 2.66 4.72
CA PHE A 50 5.91 4.10 4.95
C PHE A 50 7.11 4.58 5.78
N ARG A 51 7.60 3.76 6.72
CA ARG A 51 8.85 4.04 7.43
C ARG A 51 10.05 4.03 6.49
N ARG A 52 10.13 3.08 5.55
CA ARG A 52 11.21 3.01 4.55
C ARG A 52 11.17 4.18 3.57
N PHE A 53 9.99 4.54 3.07
CA PHE A 53 9.83 5.70 2.19
C PHE A 53 10.26 7.01 2.86
N ASN A 54 9.99 7.18 4.17
CA ASN A 54 10.49 8.33 4.93
C ASN A 54 12.01 8.37 5.04
N SER A 55 12.69 7.22 4.99
CA SER A 55 14.17 7.14 4.95
C SER A 55 14.74 7.21 3.53
N GLY A 56 13.90 7.41 2.49
CA GLY A 56 14.33 7.39 1.09
C GLY A 56 14.61 6.00 0.52
N ASP A 57 14.21 4.94 1.22
CA ASP A 57 14.28 3.55 0.76
C ASP A 57 12.98 3.20 0.03
N PHE A 58 13.01 3.32 -1.29
CA PHE A 58 11.87 3.13 -2.18
C PHE A 58 11.69 1.69 -2.58
#